data_AF-A0A9R1F0W2-F1
#
_entry.id   AF-A0A9R1F0W2-F1
#
_cell.length_a   1.000
_cell.length_b   1.000
_cell.length_c   1.000
_cell.angle_alpha   90.00
_cell.angle_beta   90.00
_cell.angle_gamma   90.00
#
_symmetry.space_group_name_H-M   'P 1'
#
loop_
_entity.id
_entity.type
_entity.pdbx_description
1 polymer ?
#
loop_
_entity_poly.entity_id
_entity_poly.type
_entity_poly.pdbx_seq_one_letter_code
_entity_poly.pdbx_strand_id
1 'polypeptide(L)'
;MSEIGAMIAAALLKEVVQQIGSLVGGQIKLQQNLDKDLKEMKATLESIEALLKDAEDANTNNSMRLWLNRLKDAMYGIADMIDDFEGGTEAEPTRKFSIKKHLAVMMPCITIGPKFTMANKMKTMREELQGITDQYQKFKLEPGTNADEPNVIQMRETSSTIEASIIGRTEEENKIWVYLSESIIEELIVLAIHGIGGLGKTTLAKMIYNNKTKFEDYVRVWIYVSETFDLNKIGNSLISQLSENETSYSEKQMIHRSLAKLLANKKILIILDDLWADDDSQLDSLTAMLKVGKGSKVVVIATTRNEEIARKISAIHTQTKISTIPPHELASLTDEMCWTIIKQKSGLESRDDKEQLKDIGEAIAVKCGGVALAAQSIGPILETMTYHQWKKVRDSDIWKVSASSLDPKDKAARRVLASLRLSYTFMPQYLKLCFAYLSIFPKGCKISKDDLIHQWISLFFYWGNTNVHCLGAWRDVHYTAFEAFLP
;
A
#
# COMPACT_ATOMS: atom_id res chain seq x y z
N MET A 1 5.71 -5.57 11.67
CA MET A 1 5.94 -6.65 10.68
C MET A 1 5.57 -8.04 11.18
N SER A 2 5.84 -8.38 12.44
CA SER A 2 5.48 -9.67 13.05
C SER A 2 3.97 -9.96 13.12
N GLU A 3 3.13 -8.94 13.39
CA GLU A 3 1.66 -9.07 13.37
C GLU A 3 1.12 -9.35 11.95
N ILE A 4 1.72 -8.76 10.91
CA ILE A 4 1.36 -9.04 9.50
C ILE A 4 1.70 -10.50 9.17
N GLY A 5 2.84 -10.99 9.65
CA GLY A 5 3.22 -12.40 9.53
C GLY A 5 2.22 -13.36 10.19
N ALA A 6 1.68 -12.99 11.36
CA ALA A 6 0.65 -13.77 12.04
C ALA A 6 -0.65 -13.85 11.23
N MET A 7 -1.07 -12.71 10.66
CA MET A 7 -2.29 -12.62 9.87
C MET A 7 -2.18 -13.36 8.52
N ILE A 8 -1.01 -13.34 7.88
CA ILE A 8 -0.74 -14.14 6.67
C ILE A 8 -0.71 -15.63 7.02
N ALA A 9 -0.08 -16.01 8.14
CA ALA A 9 -0.05 -17.39 8.60
C ALA A 9 -1.47 -17.91 8.90
N ALA A 10 -2.33 -17.11 9.53
CA ALA A 10 -3.73 -17.46 9.78
C ALA A 10 -4.52 -17.65 8.48
N ALA A 11 -4.26 -16.80 7.47
CA ALA A 11 -4.92 -16.92 6.18
C ALA A 11 -4.52 -18.20 5.44
N LEU A 12 -3.22 -18.54 5.42
CA LEU A 12 -2.69 -19.78 4.83
C LEU A 12 -3.16 -21.02 5.59
N LEU A 13 -3.20 -20.96 6.92
CA LEU A 13 -3.62 -22.06 7.78
C LEU A 13 -5.03 -22.55 7.44
N LYS A 14 -5.97 -21.61 7.32
CA LYS A 14 -7.37 -21.94 7.03
C LYS A 14 -7.56 -22.57 5.66
N GLU A 15 -6.80 -22.12 4.66
CA GLU A 15 -6.83 -22.68 3.30
C GLU A 15 -6.42 -24.17 3.31
N VAL A 16 -5.33 -24.50 4.00
CA VAL A 16 -4.88 -25.89 4.13
C VAL A 16 -5.87 -26.73 4.95
N VAL A 17 -6.47 -26.19 6.02
CA VAL A 17 -7.54 -26.87 6.77
C VAL A 17 -8.72 -27.22 5.87
N GLN A 18 -9.10 -26.32 4.97
CA GLN A 18 -10.21 -26.52 4.04
C GLN A 18 -9.91 -27.64 3.03
N GLN A 19 -8.68 -27.71 2.51
CA GLN A 19 -8.25 -28.77 1.58
C GLN A 19 -8.13 -30.13 2.24
N ILE A 20 -7.60 -30.20 3.46
CA ILE A 20 -7.60 -31.46 4.22
C ILE A 20 -9.05 -31.90 4.50
N GLY A 21 -9.94 -30.95 4.80
CA GLY A 21 -11.37 -31.22 4.97
C GLY A 21 -12.04 -31.79 3.73
N SER A 22 -11.72 -31.28 2.53
CA SER A 22 -12.27 -31.77 1.27
C SER A 22 -11.77 -33.18 0.92
N LEU A 23 -10.48 -33.45 1.18
CA LEU A 23 -9.88 -34.78 1.03
C LEU A 23 -10.56 -35.80 1.97
N VAL A 24 -10.74 -35.47 3.24
CA VAL A 24 -11.42 -36.34 4.22
C VAL A 24 -12.89 -36.59 3.83
N GLY A 25 -13.59 -35.59 3.28
CA GLY A 25 -15.00 -35.68 2.89
C GLY A 25 -15.25 -36.45 1.59
N GLY A 26 -14.30 -36.45 0.65
CA GLY A 26 -14.40 -37.16 -0.62
C GLY A 26 -13.94 -38.61 -0.50
N GLN A 27 -14.79 -39.50 0.03
CA GLN A 27 -14.58 -40.96 0.19
C GLN A 27 -13.24 -41.51 -0.35
N ILE A 28 -12.16 -41.34 0.43
CA ILE A 28 -10.87 -41.89 0.06
C ILE A 28 -10.90 -43.40 0.32
N LYS A 29 -10.88 -44.22 -0.74
CA LYS A 29 -10.58 -45.66 -0.67
C LYS A 29 -9.07 -45.91 -0.45
N LEU A 30 -8.45 -45.28 0.55
CA LEU A 30 -7.07 -45.56 0.95
C LEU A 30 -6.99 -45.95 2.43
N GLN A 31 -5.94 -46.70 2.76
CA GLN A 31 -5.73 -47.41 4.03
C GLN A 31 -6.15 -46.59 5.26
N GLN A 32 -6.81 -47.24 6.23
CA GLN A 32 -7.35 -46.64 7.47
C GLN A 32 -6.36 -45.73 8.24
N ASN A 33 -5.06 -45.95 8.08
CA ASN A 33 -4.02 -45.12 8.70
C ASN A 33 -3.92 -43.71 8.09
N LEU A 34 -4.11 -43.56 6.77
CA LEU A 34 -4.00 -42.28 6.06
C LEU A 34 -5.17 -41.33 6.38
N ASP A 35 -6.40 -41.85 6.47
CA ASP A 35 -7.58 -41.07 6.87
C ASP A 35 -7.48 -40.59 8.33
N LYS A 36 -6.92 -41.43 9.21
CA LYS A 36 -6.61 -41.05 10.59
C LYS A 36 -5.54 -39.95 10.66
N ASP A 37 -4.47 -40.06 9.85
CA ASP A 37 -3.42 -39.04 9.76
C ASP A 37 -3.96 -37.68 9.32
N LEU A 38 -4.78 -37.63 8.26
CA LEU A 38 -5.39 -36.39 7.78
C LEU A 38 -6.35 -35.75 8.79
N LYS A 39 -7.19 -36.55 9.47
CA LYS A 39 -8.11 -36.04 10.50
C LYS A 39 -7.38 -35.43 11.69
N GLU A 40 -6.31 -36.08 12.13
CA GLU A 40 -5.52 -35.60 13.27
C GLU A 40 -4.72 -34.35 12.90
N MET A 41 -4.13 -34.27 11.70
CA MET A 41 -3.51 -33.04 11.19
C MET A 41 -4.53 -31.89 11.11
N LYS A 42 -5.75 -32.16 10.59
CA LYS A 42 -6.82 -31.16 10.53
C LYS A 42 -7.16 -30.61 11.92
N ALA A 43 -7.33 -31.49 12.91
CA ALA A 43 -7.64 -31.10 14.29
C ALA A 43 -6.51 -30.26 14.93
N THR A 44 -5.25 -30.60 14.65
CA THR A 44 -4.09 -29.82 15.11
C THR A 44 -4.07 -28.44 14.46
N LEU A 45 -4.32 -28.35 13.16
CA LEU A 45 -4.36 -27.07 12.44
C LEU A 45 -5.54 -26.19 12.87
N GLU A 46 -6.73 -26.77 13.11
CA GLU A 46 -7.88 -26.07 13.70
C GLU A 46 -7.56 -25.55 15.11
N SER A 47 -6.80 -26.32 15.91
CA SER A 47 -6.32 -25.87 17.22
C SER A 47 -5.32 -24.72 17.11
N ILE A 48 -4.43 -24.75 16.12
CA ILE A 48 -3.49 -23.65 15.85
C ILE A 48 -4.24 -22.40 15.33
N GLU A 49 -5.34 -22.56 14.58
CA GLU A 49 -6.17 -21.45 14.10
C GLU A 49 -6.81 -20.71 15.27
N ALA A 50 -7.30 -21.45 16.27
CA ALA A 50 -7.79 -20.88 17.51
C ALA A 50 -6.68 -20.12 18.27
N LEU A 51 -5.47 -20.68 18.33
CA LEU A 51 -4.31 -20.04 18.99
C LEU A 51 -3.82 -18.78 18.27
N LEU A 52 -3.84 -18.76 16.93
CA LEU A 52 -3.46 -17.58 16.14
C LEU A 52 -4.45 -16.44 16.32
N LYS A 53 -5.75 -16.76 16.44
CA LYS A 53 -6.79 -15.76 16.71
C LYS A 53 -6.61 -15.09 18.06
N ASP A 54 -6.10 -15.83 19.05
CA ASP A 54 -5.75 -15.29 20.38
C ASP A 54 -4.39 -14.54 20.37
N ALA A 55 -3.50 -14.82 19.40
CA ALA A 55 -2.19 -14.21 19.27
C ALA A 55 -2.18 -12.93 18.40
N GLU A 56 -3.15 -12.74 17.50
CA GLU A 56 -3.33 -11.51 16.70
C GLU A 56 -3.50 -10.24 17.57
N ASP A 57 -3.93 -10.41 18.83
CA ASP A 57 -4.17 -9.34 19.80
C ASP A 57 -2.98 -9.08 20.76
N ALA A 58 -1.89 -9.86 20.68
CA ALA A 58 -0.76 -9.78 21.61
C ALA A 58 0.52 -9.22 20.98
N ASN A 59 1.26 -8.40 21.74
CA ASN A 59 2.50 -7.76 21.31
C ASN A 59 3.59 -8.83 21.02
N THR A 60 3.97 -8.96 19.76
CA THR A 60 4.88 -9.98 19.23
C THR A 60 6.36 -9.80 19.62
N ASN A 61 6.97 -10.82 20.22
CA ASN A 61 8.43 -10.94 20.42
C ASN A 61 9.09 -11.75 19.27
N ASN A 62 10.42 -11.81 19.23
CA ASN A 62 11.17 -12.57 18.23
C ASN A 62 10.87 -14.08 18.24
N SER A 63 10.61 -14.65 19.42
CA SER A 63 10.24 -16.06 19.58
C SER A 63 8.91 -16.38 18.89
N MET A 64 7.93 -15.49 18.97
CA MET A 64 6.66 -15.62 18.25
C MET A 64 6.84 -15.50 16.73
N ARG A 65 7.75 -14.63 16.25
CA ARG A 65 8.08 -14.55 14.82
C ARG A 65 8.74 -15.84 14.31
N LEU A 66 9.64 -16.43 15.09
CA LEU A 66 10.25 -17.72 14.77
C LEU A 66 9.21 -18.86 14.75
N TRP A 67 8.30 -18.87 15.72
CA TRP A 67 7.20 -19.84 15.77
C TRP A 67 6.26 -19.71 14.56
N LEU A 68 5.88 -18.49 14.18
CA LEU A 68 5.07 -18.22 12.99
C LEU A 68 5.77 -18.67 11.70
N ASN A 69 7.09 -18.46 11.59
CA ASN A 69 7.86 -18.95 10.44
C ASN A 69 7.89 -20.47 10.37
N ARG A 70 8.08 -21.17 11.50
CA ARG A 70 8.05 -22.64 11.55
C ARG A 70 6.68 -23.20 11.21
N LEU A 71 5.62 -22.55 11.68
CA LEU A 71 4.26 -22.89 11.31
C LEU A 71 4.06 -22.74 9.80
N LYS A 72 4.49 -21.61 9.23
CA LYS A 72 4.46 -21.35 7.78
C LYS A 72 5.20 -22.44 6.98
N ASP A 73 6.39 -22.85 7.42
CA ASP A 73 7.17 -23.90 6.77
C ASP A 73 6.47 -25.28 6.83
N ALA A 74 5.87 -25.62 7.96
CA ALA A 74 5.07 -26.84 8.09
C ALA A 74 3.81 -26.81 7.20
N MET A 75 3.15 -25.66 7.07
CA MET A 75 2.03 -25.49 6.13
C MET A 75 2.48 -25.76 4.69
N TYR A 76 3.67 -25.29 4.30
CA TYR A 76 4.23 -25.57 2.98
C TYR A 76 4.52 -27.05 2.77
N GLY A 77 5.09 -27.73 3.76
CA GLY A 77 5.30 -29.18 3.69
C GLY A 77 3.98 -29.94 3.46
N ILE A 78 2.92 -29.59 4.20
CA ILE A 78 1.61 -30.24 4.08
C ILE A 78 0.98 -30.01 2.72
N ALA A 79 1.07 -28.78 2.21
CA ALA A 79 0.63 -28.43 0.87
C ALA A 79 1.33 -29.27 -0.21
N ASP A 80 2.66 -29.36 -0.15
CA ASP A 80 3.47 -30.16 -1.09
C ASP A 80 3.09 -31.65 -1.05
N MET A 81 2.74 -32.17 0.14
CA MET A 81 2.30 -33.54 0.30
C MET A 81 0.92 -33.80 -0.31
N ILE A 82 -0.02 -32.86 -0.13
CA ILE A 82 -1.35 -32.95 -0.74
C ILE A 82 -1.24 -32.99 -2.27
N ASP A 83 -0.37 -32.18 -2.85
CA ASP A 83 -0.10 -32.19 -4.30
C ASP A 83 0.48 -33.51 -4.81
N ASP A 84 1.45 -34.06 -4.09
CA ASP A 84 2.04 -35.37 -4.39
C ASP A 84 0.98 -36.49 -4.34
N PHE A 85 -0.05 -36.33 -3.50
CA PHE A 85 -1.14 -37.29 -3.35
C PHE A 85 -2.15 -37.21 -4.50
N GLU A 86 -2.58 -36.00 -4.88
CA GLU A 86 -3.53 -35.82 -5.98
C GLU A 86 -2.94 -36.18 -7.35
N GLY A 87 -1.66 -35.91 -7.58
CA GLY A 87 -0.97 -36.24 -8.84
C GLY A 87 -0.74 -37.74 -9.10
N GLY A 88 -0.98 -38.61 -8.11
CA GLY A 88 -0.76 -40.07 -8.20
C GLY A 88 -2.03 -40.91 -8.42
N THR A 89 -3.21 -40.30 -8.55
CA THR A 89 -4.48 -41.03 -8.77
C THR A 89 -4.94 -40.92 -10.22
N GLU A 90 -5.00 -42.04 -10.94
CA GLU A 90 -5.53 -42.15 -12.32
C GLU A 90 -7.06 -42.02 -12.36
N ALA A 91 -7.60 -40.86 -11.98
CA ALA A 91 -8.98 -40.49 -12.25
C ALA A 91 -9.02 -39.23 -13.13
N GLU A 92 -10.02 -39.18 -14.03
CA GLU A 92 -10.23 -38.19 -15.10
C GLU A 92 -9.83 -36.73 -14.78
N PRO A 93 -9.43 -35.95 -15.81
CA PRO A 93 -8.95 -34.58 -15.65
C PRO A 93 -10.11 -33.61 -15.35
N THR A 94 -10.71 -33.74 -14.17
CA THR A 94 -11.24 -32.57 -13.50
C THR A 94 -10.05 -31.72 -13.08
N ARG A 95 -10.02 -30.46 -13.55
CA ARG A 95 -8.97 -29.47 -13.36
C ARG A 95 -8.81 -29.18 -11.86
N LYS A 96 -8.09 -30.05 -11.14
CA LYS A 96 -7.91 -29.99 -9.68
C LYS A 96 -6.66 -29.21 -9.29
N PHE A 97 -6.79 -28.59 -8.14
CA PHE A 97 -5.96 -27.56 -7.53
C PHE A 97 -4.58 -28.11 -7.17
N SER A 98 -3.49 -27.39 -7.48
CA SER A 98 -2.15 -27.82 -7.09
C SER A 98 -1.27 -26.69 -6.56
N ILE A 99 -0.87 -26.77 -5.29
CA ILE A 99 -0.10 -25.75 -4.54
C ILE A 99 1.36 -25.69 -5.03
N LYS A 100 1.89 -26.78 -5.59
CA LYS A 100 3.24 -26.93 -6.14
C LYS A 100 3.52 -25.94 -7.25
N LYS A 101 2.51 -25.62 -8.07
CA LYS A 101 2.60 -24.62 -9.14
C LYS A 101 2.52 -23.19 -8.61
N HIS A 102 1.94 -22.98 -7.44
CA HIS A 102 1.77 -21.67 -6.80
C HIS A 102 3.03 -21.21 -6.08
N LEU A 103 3.70 -22.14 -5.39
CA LEU A 103 4.88 -21.82 -4.58
C LEU A 103 6.15 -21.67 -5.43
N ALA A 104 6.24 -22.35 -6.57
CA ALA A 104 7.35 -22.21 -7.51
C ALA A 104 7.47 -20.81 -8.15
N VAL A 105 6.37 -20.05 -8.23
CA VAL A 105 6.33 -18.69 -8.80
C VAL A 105 6.85 -17.65 -7.81
N MET A 106 6.81 -17.92 -6.51
CA MET A 106 7.17 -16.96 -5.47
C MET A 106 8.66 -16.97 -5.09
N MET A 107 9.38 -18.07 -5.36
CA MET A 107 10.84 -18.19 -5.25
C MET A 107 11.35 -19.34 -6.14
N PRO A 108 12.28 -19.12 -7.09
CA PRO A 108 12.75 -20.18 -7.98
C PRO A 108 13.93 -20.92 -7.32
N CYS A 109 13.70 -21.75 -6.30
CA CYS A 109 14.74 -22.70 -5.85
C CYS A 109 14.24 -23.74 -4.84
N ILE A 110 13.58 -24.84 -5.26
CA ILE A 110 13.67 -26.11 -4.53
C ILE A 110 13.61 -27.27 -5.53
N THR A 111 14.72 -27.99 -5.67
CA THR A 111 14.84 -29.22 -6.45
C THR A 111 14.44 -30.46 -5.65
N ILE A 112 13.91 -31.43 -6.39
CA ILE A 112 13.33 -32.73 -6.02
C ILE A 112 14.12 -33.50 -4.94
N GLY A 113 13.44 -33.86 -3.84
CA GLY A 113 13.90 -34.80 -2.81
C GLY A 113 13.34 -36.24 -2.98
N PRO A 114 13.89 -37.24 -2.26
CA PRO A 114 13.76 -38.66 -2.60
C PRO A 114 12.40 -39.26 -2.25
N LYS A 115 12.06 -40.38 -2.92
CA LYS A 115 10.81 -41.14 -2.77
C LYS A 115 10.65 -41.73 -1.36
N PHE A 116 10.00 -40.98 -0.47
CA PHE A 116 9.39 -41.52 0.75
C PHE A 116 7.99 -42.06 0.44
N THR A 117 7.58 -43.14 1.10
CA THR A 117 6.18 -43.61 1.06
C THR A 117 5.27 -42.54 1.69
N MET A 118 4.09 -42.30 1.11
CA MET A 118 3.16 -41.24 1.52
C MET A 118 2.82 -41.29 3.02
N ALA A 119 2.65 -42.49 3.57
CA ALA A 119 2.40 -42.69 5.01
C ALA A 119 3.55 -42.20 5.90
N ASN A 120 4.81 -42.33 5.46
CA ASN A 120 5.95 -41.82 6.21
C ASN A 120 6.02 -40.28 6.13
N LYS A 121 5.70 -39.68 4.98
CA LYS A 121 5.60 -38.20 4.85
C LYS A 121 4.51 -37.63 5.76
N MET A 122 3.32 -38.24 5.78
CA MET A 122 2.21 -37.84 6.65
C MET A 122 2.57 -37.94 8.12
N LYS A 123 3.24 -39.02 8.52
CA LYS A 123 3.74 -39.20 9.89
C LYS A 123 4.74 -38.12 10.28
N THR A 124 5.72 -37.80 9.42
CA THR A 124 6.71 -36.75 9.69
C THR A 124 6.07 -35.38 9.85
N MET A 125 5.17 -34.99 8.95
CA MET A 125 4.51 -33.67 9.01
C MET A 125 3.61 -33.52 10.24
N ARG A 126 2.98 -34.62 10.67
CA ARG A 126 2.23 -34.68 11.92
C ARG A 126 3.13 -34.45 13.13
N GLU A 127 4.27 -35.16 13.19
CA GLU A 127 5.24 -35.01 14.28
C GLU A 127 5.80 -33.58 14.33
N GLU A 128 6.02 -32.95 13.17
CA GLU A 128 6.40 -31.54 13.06
C GLU A 128 5.32 -30.58 13.57
N LEU A 129 4.05 -30.76 13.17
CA LEU A 129 2.92 -29.97 13.66
C LEU A 129 2.77 -30.07 15.18
N GLN A 130 2.89 -31.28 15.72
CA GLN A 130 2.78 -31.52 17.16
C GLN A 130 3.94 -30.85 17.92
N GLY A 131 5.15 -30.92 17.37
CA GLY A 131 6.30 -30.18 17.89
C GLY A 131 6.11 -28.66 17.87
N ILE A 132 5.43 -28.11 16.87
CA ILE A 132 5.10 -26.68 16.78
C ILE A 132 4.04 -26.29 17.83
N THR A 133 3.04 -27.13 18.07
CA THR A 133 2.03 -26.92 19.12
C THR A 133 2.64 -26.95 20.53
N ASP A 134 3.52 -27.90 20.82
CA ASP A 134 4.19 -28.03 22.12
C ASP A 134 5.15 -26.85 22.41
N GLN A 135 5.73 -26.27 21.35
CA GLN A 135 6.60 -25.10 21.45
C GLN A 135 5.85 -23.81 21.78
N TYR A 136 4.61 -23.65 21.28
CA TYR A 136 3.78 -22.47 21.58
C TYR A 136 3.59 -22.27 23.10
N GLN A 137 3.40 -23.37 23.85
CA GLN A 137 3.26 -23.30 25.32
C GLN A 137 4.53 -22.80 26.03
N LYS A 138 5.71 -22.97 25.44
CA LYS A 138 7.00 -22.54 26.01
C LYS A 138 7.36 -21.09 25.68
N PHE A 139 6.83 -20.51 24.60
CA PHE A 139 7.22 -19.18 24.11
C PHE A 139 6.52 -17.99 24.77
N LYS A 140 5.64 -18.23 25.77
CA LYS A 140 5.00 -17.17 26.58
C LYS A 140 5.96 -16.40 27.51
N LEU A 141 7.24 -16.77 27.56
CA LEU A 141 8.21 -16.19 28.47
C LEU A 141 9.50 -15.83 27.70
N GLU A 142 9.67 -14.53 27.47
CA GLU A 142 10.92 -13.75 27.36
C GLU A 142 11.00 -12.79 26.15
N PRO A 143 11.52 -11.56 26.35
CA PRO A 143 11.67 -10.54 25.31
C PRO A 143 13.09 -10.46 24.75
N GLY A 144 13.25 -10.16 23.45
CA GLY A 144 14.56 -9.81 22.90
C GLY A 144 14.63 -9.51 21.40
N THR A 145 15.03 -8.25 21.12
CA THR A 145 15.98 -7.66 20.13
C THR A 145 15.78 -7.68 18.60
N ASN A 146 15.66 -6.46 18.05
CA ASN A 146 15.54 -6.11 16.63
C ASN A 146 16.77 -6.50 15.79
N ALA A 147 16.53 -6.81 14.52
CA ALA A 147 17.55 -6.90 13.46
C ALA A 147 17.10 -6.10 12.23
N ASP A 148 18.05 -5.39 11.65
CA ASP A 148 17.91 -4.42 10.56
C ASP A 148 17.52 -5.07 9.21
N GLU A 149 16.74 -4.33 8.42
CA GLU A 149 16.36 -4.69 7.04
C GLU A 149 17.29 -4.07 6.00
N PRO A 150 17.54 -4.76 4.87
CA PRO A 150 18.39 -4.27 3.79
C PRO A 150 17.65 -3.25 2.87
N ASN A 151 18.40 -2.27 2.39
CA ASN A 151 17.94 -1.23 1.46
C ASN A 151 17.65 -1.82 0.06
N VAL A 152 16.37 -1.80 -0.33
CA VAL A 152 15.91 -2.16 -1.68
C VAL A 152 15.63 -0.88 -2.47
N ILE A 153 16.22 -0.78 -3.66
CA ILE A 153 16.06 0.35 -4.59
C ILE A 153 14.59 0.48 -4.99
N GLN A 154 14.09 1.72 -4.88
CA GLN A 154 12.67 2.06 -4.94
C GLN A 154 12.35 2.83 -6.21
N MET A 155 11.27 2.46 -6.91
CA MET A 155 10.80 3.19 -8.08
C MET A 155 9.32 3.42 -7.94
N ARG A 156 8.95 4.42 -7.12
CA ARG A 156 7.58 4.92 -7.07
C ARG A 156 7.30 5.82 -8.26
N GLU A 157 6.08 5.85 -8.77
CA GLU A 157 5.63 6.82 -9.77
C GLU A 157 4.20 7.24 -9.44
N THR A 158 3.90 8.54 -9.54
CA THR A 158 2.56 9.09 -9.40
C THR A 158 2.12 9.73 -10.71
N SER A 159 0.83 9.61 -11.05
CA SER A 159 0.24 10.23 -12.24
C SER A 159 -0.47 11.53 -11.88
N SER A 160 -0.62 12.44 -12.85
CA SER A 160 -1.32 13.72 -12.66
C SER A 160 -2.85 13.62 -12.64
N THR A 161 -3.44 12.45 -12.92
CA THR A 161 -4.89 12.26 -13.07
C THR A 161 -5.62 12.37 -11.73
N ILE A 162 -6.79 13.01 -11.73
CA ILE A 162 -7.73 13.09 -10.60
C ILE A 162 -8.84 12.07 -10.84
N GLU A 163 -8.93 11.05 -9.98
CA GLU A 163 -9.87 9.94 -10.13
C GLU A 163 -11.12 10.08 -9.24
N ALA A 164 -11.09 10.99 -8.25
CA ALA A 164 -12.18 11.18 -7.29
C ALA A 164 -12.46 12.67 -7.03
N SER A 165 -13.69 12.96 -6.59
CA SER A 165 -14.04 14.28 -6.03
C SER A 165 -13.14 14.56 -4.82
N ILE A 166 -12.43 15.69 -4.85
CA ILE A 166 -11.53 16.10 -3.78
C ILE A 166 -12.32 16.91 -2.77
N ILE A 167 -12.37 16.41 -1.53
CA ILE A 167 -13.03 17.11 -0.42
C ILE A 167 -12.02 18.05 0.23
N GLY A 168 -12.36 19.35 0.21
CA GLY A 168 -11.50 20.39 0.75
C GLY A 168 -10.44 20.89 -0.21
N ARG A 169 -9.49 21.65 0.32
CA ARG A 169 -8.29 22.16 -0.37
C ARG A 169 -8.50 23.28 -1.37
N THR A 170 -9.75 23.63 -1.72
CA THR A 170 -10.06 24.76 -2.61
C THR A 170 -9.54 26.09 -2.06
N GLU A 171 -9.62 26.30 -0.74
CA GLU A 171 -9.12 27.52 -0.12
C GLU A 171 -7.59 27.59 -0.18
N GLU A 172 -6.90 26.50 0.16
CA GLU A 172 -5.44 26.41 0.04
C GLU A 172 -4.97 26.57 -1.41
N GLU A 173 -5.67 25.97 -2.37
CA GLU A 173 -5.38 26.10 -3.80
C GLU A 173 -5.56 27.56 -4.29
N ASN A 174 -6.55 28.27 -3.76
CA ASN A 174 -6.75 29.70 -4.04
C ASN A 174 -5.67 30.57 -3.39
N LYS A 175 -5.28 30.28 -2.15
CA LYS A 175 -4.18 30.98 -1.46
C LYS A 175 -2.87 30.84 -2.24
N ILE A 176 -2.50 29.62 -2.61
CA ILE A 176 -1.31 29.35 -3.42
C ILE A 176 -1.35 30.12 -4.74
N TRP A 177 -2.51 30.12 -5.41
CA TRP A 177 -2.68 30.89 -6.64
C TRP A 177 -2.43 32.38 -6.47
N VAL A 178 -3.01 33.00 -5.44
CA VAL A 178 -2.82 34.44 -5.16
C VAL A 178 -1.32 34.75 -5.02
N TYR A 179 -0.59 34.00 -4.19
CA TYR A 179 0.86 34.18 -4.02
C TYR A 179 1.66 34.03 -5.32
N LEU A 180 1.34 33.02 -6.14
CA LEU A 180 2.02 32.80 -7.42
C LEU A 180 1.69 33.89 -8.45
N SER A 181 0.46 34.41 -8.41
CA SER A 181 -0.01 35.44 -9.32
C SER A 181 0.58 36.83 -9.03
N GLU A 182 0.88 37.14 -7.77
CA GLU A 182 1.51 38.40 -7.35
C GLU A 182 3.01 38.44 -7.68
N SER A 183 3.64 37.27 -7.84
CA SER A 183 5.07 37.11 -8.13
C SER A 183 5.40 37.30 -9.62
N ILE A 184 4.87 38.34 -10.26
CA ILE A 184 4.92 38.53 -11.74
C ILE A 184 6.35 38.80 -12.26
N ILE A 185 7.21 39.34 -11.40
CA ILE A 185 8.54 39.84 -11.77
C ILE A 185 9.60 38.71 -11.84
N GLU A 186 9.34 37.56 -11.22
CA GLU A 186 10.32 36.49 -11.10
C GLU A 186 10.28 35.52 -12.30
N GLU A 187 11.46 35.25 -12.88
CA GLU A 187 11.63 34.28 -13.98
C GLU A 187 11.45 32.82 -13.50
N LEU A 188 11.79 32.54 -12.25
CA LEU A 188 11.62 31.24 -11.61
C LEU A 188 10.98 31.48 -10.23
N ILE A 189 9.95 30.70 -9.91
CA ILE A 189 9.21 30.76 -8.66
C ILE A 189 9.16 29.34 -8.11
N VAL A 190 9.57 29.15 -6.86
CA VAL A 190 9.58 27.82 -6.23
C VAL A 190 8.76 27.84 -4.95
N LEU A 191 7.73 27.01 -4.90
CA LEU A 191 6.89 26.79 -3.73
C LEU A 191 6.96 25.32 -3.32
N ALA A 192 7.32 25.06 -2.08
CA ALA A 192 7.31 23.70 -1.52
C ALA A 192 6.10 23.50 -0.62
N ILE A 193 5.32 22.45 -0.86
CA ILE A 193 4.24 21.98 -0.01
C ILE A 193 4.77 20.85 0.85
N HIS A 194 4.76 21.00 2.18
CA HIS A 194 5.23 19.97 3.09
C HIS A 194 4.19 19.54 4.11
N GLY A 195 4.45 18.42 4.77
CA GLY A 195 3.55 17.84 5.76
C GLY A 195 3.65 16.32 5.81
N ILE A 196 2.93 15.72 6.75
CA ILE A 196 2.98 14.29 7.05
C ILE A 196 2.45 13.46 5.86
N GLY A 197 2.86 12.20 5.79
CA GLY A 197 2.30 11.23 4.83
C GLY A 197 0.79 11.08 4.99
N GLY A 198 0.06 10.98 3.88
CA GLY A 198 -1.39 10.76 3.89
C GLY A 198 -2.27 12.01 4.07
N LEU A 199 -1.70 13.21 4.24
CA LEU A 199 -2.48 14.46 4.35
C LEU A 199 -3.10 14.96 3.04
N GLY A 200 -2.61 14.48 1.89
CA GLY A 200 -3.09 14.90 0.56
C GLY A 200 -2.26 15.99 -0.13
N LYS A 201 -0.94 16.05 0.10
CA LYS A 201 -0.04 16.99 -0.62
C LYS A 201 -0.07 16.78 -2.13
N THR A 202 0.14 15.54 -2.56
CA THR A 202 0.02 15.13 -3.96
C THR A 202 -1.37 15.44 -4.50
N THR A 203 -2.43 15.27 -3.69
CA THR A 203 -3.80 15.62 -4.08
C THR A 203 -3.96 17.13 -4.33
N LEU A 204 -3.44 18.00 -3.46
CA LEU A 204 -3.43 19.45 -3.68
C LEU A 204 -2.60 19.83 -4.92
N ALA A 205 -1.43 19.21 -5.11
CA ALA A 205 -0.62 19.43 -6.31
C ALA A 205 -1.36 19.01 -7.60
N LYS A 206 -2.10 17.89 -7.56
CA LYS A 206 -2.98 17.47 -8.68
C LYS A 206 -4.08 18.49 -8.95
N MET A 207 -4.69 19.10 -7.93
CA MET A 207 -5.69 20.17 -8.12
C MET A 207 -5.08 21.35 -8.85
N ILE A 208 -3.91 21.81 -8.40
CA ILE A 208 -3.20 22.93 -9.01
C ILE A 208 -2.82 22.63 -10.46
N TYR A 209 -2.24 21.45 -10.70
CA TYR A 209 -1.85 20.99 -12.04
C TYR A 209 -3.03 20.96 -13.02
N ASN A 210 -4.17 20.45 -12.57
CA ASN A 210 -5.35 20.29 -13.42
C ASN A 210 -6.23 21.54 -13.48
N ASN A 211 -5.89 22.62 -12.76
CA ASN A 211 -6.65 23.86 -12.80
C ASN A 211 -6.43 24.60 -14.14
N LYS A 212 -7.37 24.40 -15.06
CA LYS A 212 -7.33 24.97 -16.41
C LYS A 212 -7.52 26.49 -16.45
N THR A 213 -8.19 27.10 -15.46
CA THR A 213 -8.47 28.55 -15.49
C THR A 213 -7.28 29.36 -14.99
N LYS A 214 -6.59 28.87 -13.96
CA LYS A 214 -5.42 29.53 -13.37
C LYS A 214 -4.16 29.34 -14.23
N PHE A 215 -3.97 28.16 -14.79
CA PHE A 215 -2.75 27.80 -15.53
C PHE A 215 -3.00 27.55 -17.03
N GLU A 216 -3.97 28.25 -17.63
CA GLU A 216 -4.37 28.07 -19.03
C GLU A 216 -3.19 28.22 -20.00
N ASP A 217 -2.40 29.28 -19.84
CA ASP A 217 -1.24 29.59 -20.69
C ASP A 217 0.03 28.80 -20.35
N TYR A 218 -0.01 27.94 -19.33
CA TYR A 218 1.19 27.24 -18.84
C TYR A 218 1.33 25.88 -19.49
N VAL A 219 2.53 25.60 -20.02
CA VAL A 219 2.94 24.22 -20.30
C VAL A 219 3.13 23.52 -18.96
N ARG A 220 2.51 22.36 -18.79
CA ARG A 220 2.45 21.67 -17.50
C ARG A 220 3.23 20.37 -17.55
N VAL A 221 4.07 20.15 -16.54
CA VAL A 221 4.93 18.98 -16.43
C VAL A 221 4.79 18.38 -15.04
N TRP A 222 4.62 17.06 -14.96
CA TRP A 222 4.49 16.34 -13.69
C TRP A 222 5.64 15.33 -13.54
N ILE A 223 6.43 15.48 -12.49
CA ILE A 223 7.60 14.64 -12.26
C ILE A 223 7.51 14.07 -10.86
N TYR A 224 7.48 12.76 -10.78
CA TYR A 224 7.75 12.06 -9.53
C TYR A 224 9.26 12.02 -9.29
N VAL A 225 9.70 12.41 -8.09
CA VAL A 225 11.10 12.34 -7.67
C VAL A 225 11.27 11.15 -6.73
N SER A 226 12.10 10.18 -7.12
CA SER A 226 12.36 9.02 -6.27
C SER A 226 13.21 9.38 -5.04
N GLU A 227 13.12 8.53 -4.00
CA GLU A 227 14.01 8.58 -2.83
C GLU A 227 15.49 8.63 -3.23
N THR A 228 15.88 7.91 -4.28
CA THR A 228 17.18 8.09 -4.93
C THR A 228 17.12 9.31 -5.85
N PHE A 229 17.69 10.44 -5.42
CA PHE A 229 17.72 11.65 -6.22
C PHE A 229 18.61 11.47 -7.47
N ASP A 230 18.02 11.63 -8.66
CA ASP A 230 18.74 11.58 -9.93
C ASP A 230 18.35 12.77 -10.82
N LEU A 231 19.25 13.75 -10.86
CA LEU A 231 19.07 14.97 -11.64
C LEU A 231 18.94 14.69 -13.15
N ASN A 232 19.65 13.70 -13.69
CA ASN A 232 19.59 13.36 -15.11
C ASN A 232 18.23 12.74 -15.44
N LYS A 233 17.71 11.87 -14.57
CA LYS A 233 16.36 11.28 -14.72
C LYS A 233 15.28 12.36 -14.69
N ILE A 234 15.38 13.32 -13.77
CA ILE A 234 14.48 14.48 -13.70
C ILE A 234 14.57 15.30 -15.00
N GLY A 235 15.78 15.65 -15.43
CA GLY A 235 16.02 16.42 -16.64
C GLY A 235 15.49 15.77 -17.91
N ASN A 236 15.69 14.46 -18.08
CA ASN A 236 15.15 13.71 -19.22
C ASN A 236 13.62 13.62 -19.17
N SER A 237 13.02 13.44 -17.99
CA SER A 237 11.55 13.44 -17.82
C SER A 237 10.93 14.79 -18.17
N LEU A 238 11.59 15.91 -17.81
CA LEU A 238 11.19 17.25 -18.27
C LEU A 238 11.21 17.33 -19.80
N ILE A 239 12.32 16.92 -20.41
CA ILE A 239 12.50 17.01 -21.87
C ILE A 239 11.44 16.17 -22.60
N SER A 240 11.20 14.94 -22.16
CA SER A 240 10.23 14.06 -22.82
C SER A 240 8.82 14.62 -22.77
N GLN A 241 8.41 15.21 -21.65
CA GLN A 241 7.10 15.84 -21.51
C GLN A 241 6.99 17.18 -22.26
N LEU A 242 8.06 17.97 -22.33
CA LEU A 242 8.06 19.27 -23.02
C LEU A 242 8.20 19.17 -24.54
N SER A 243 8.87 18.13 -25.03
CA SER A 243 9.13 17.91 -26.45
C SER A 243 8.17 16.92 -27.11
N GLU A 244 7.37 16.19 -26.32
CA GLU A 244 6.52 15.08 -26.76
C GLU A 244 7.28 14.00 -27.56
N ASN A 245 8.60 13.87 -27.32
CA ASN A 245 9.47 12.91 -27.98
C ASN A 245 10.23 12.07 -26.94
N GLU A 246 10.41 10.78 -27.24
CA GLU A 246 11.25 9.90 -26.43
C GLU A 246 12.73 10.13 -26.76
N THR A 247 13.31 11.19 -26.19
CA THR A 247 14.76 11.44 -26.24
C THR A 247 15.35 11.37 -24.84
N SER A 248 16.41 10.58 -24.67
CA SER A 248 17.17 10.46 -23.42
C SER A 248 18.62 10.84 -23.65
N TYR A 249 19.13 11.74 -22.81
CA TYR A 249 20.51 12.22 -22.85
C TYR A 249 21.27 11.72 -21.63
N SER A 250 22.48 11.20 -21.83
CA SER A 250 23.39 10.78 -20.76
C SER A 250 24.21 11.94 -20.19
N GLU A 251 24.49 12.96 -21.01
CA GLU A 251 25.34 14.08 -20.64
C GLU A 251 24.53 15.28 -20.10
N LYS A 252 24.89 15.74 -18.89
CA LYS A 252 24.28 16.92 -18.24
C LYS A 252 24.24 18.16 -19.13
N GLN A 253 25.28 18.39 -19.92
CA GLN A 253 25.34 19.57 -20.80
C GLN A 253 24.33 19.49 -21.95
N MET A 254 24.02 18.29 -22.46
CA MET A 254 22.99 18.10 -23.47
C MET A 254 21.60 18.34 -22.90
N ILE A 255 21.32 17.82 -21.70
CA ILE A 255 20.07 18.08 -20.96
C ILE A 255 19.88 19.59 -20.79
N HIS A 256 20.90 20.28 -20.27
CA HIS A 256 20.86 21.73 -20.05
C HIS A 256 20.62 22.51 -21.35
N ARG A 257 21.29 22.18 -22.47
CA ARG A 257 21.07 22.85 -23.76
C ARG A 257 19.67 22.59 -24.31
N SER A 258 19.14 21.38 -24.12
CA SER A 258 17.80 21.02 -24.57
C SER A 258 16.74 21.77 -23.77
N LEU A 259 16.83 21.76 -22.44
CA LEU A 259 15.92 22.51 -21.56
C LEU A 259 15.97 24.02 -21.83
N ALA A 260 17.16 24.60 -22.06
CA ALA A 260 17.29 26.02 -22.39
C ALA A 260 16.47 26.39 -23.64
N LYS A 261 16.45 25.53 -24.66
CA LYS A 261 15.65 25.73 -25.87
C LYS A 261 14.16 25.49 -25.63
N LEU A 262 13.82 24.42 -24.91
CA LEU A 262 12.43 24.00 -24.70
C LEU A 262 11.65 24.95 -23.78
N LEU A 263 12.32 25.55 -22.79
CA LEU A 263 11.73 26.47 -21.81
C LEU A 263 11.68 27.93 -22.32
N ALA A 264 12.56 28.33 -23.24
CA ALA A 264 12.69 29.72 -23.67
C ALA A 264 11.34 30.33 -24.12
N ASN A 265 11.07 31.56 -23.65
CA ASN A 265 9.87 32.35 -23.95
C ASN A 265 8.53 31.65 -23.66
N LYS A 266 8.50 30.67 -22.76
CA LYS A 266 7.26 29.97 -22.35
C LYS A 266 6.95 30.23 -20.87
N LYS A 267 5.68 30.04 -20.51
CA LYS A 267 5.24 29.88 -19.13
C LYS A 267 5.16 28.38 -18.84
N ILE A 268 5.83 27.90 -17.80
CA ILE A 268 5.90 26.47 -17.46
C ILE A 268 5.53 26.26 -16.00
N LEU A 269 4.62 25.34 -15.73
CA LEU A 269 4.30 24.84 -14.40
C LEU A 269 4.89 23.44 -14.25
N ILE A 270 5.78 23.27 -13.29
CA ILE A 270 6.47 22.00 -13.00
C ILE A 270 6.01 21.53 -11.62
N ILE A 271 5.45 20.33 -11.55
CA ILE A 271 5.20 19.65 -10.28
C ILE A 271 6.32 18.66 -10.02
N LEU A 272 7.00 18.79 -8.89
CA LEU A 272 7.96 17.84 -8.37
C LEU A 272 7.32 17.09 -7.19
N ASP A 273 6.73 15.94 -7.46
CA ASP A 273 6.01 15.16 -6.45
C ASP A 273 6.95 14.26 -5.65
N ASP A 274 6.80 14.29 -4.32
CA ASP A 274 7.57 13.51 -3.34
C ASP A 274 9.09 13.80 -3.39
N LEU A 275 9.48 15.08 -3.47
CA LEU A 275 10.87 15.51 -3.53
C LEU A 275 11.71 15.01 -2.35
N TRP A 276 12.74 14.25 -2.69
CA TRP A 276 13.85 13.83 -1.84
C TRP A 276 15.15 14.50 -2.30
N ALA A 277 16.03 14.82 -1.36
CA ALA A 277 17.37 15.31 -1.62
C ALA A 277 18.23 15.00 -0.39
N ASP A 278 19.45 14.52 -0.63
CA ASP A 278 20.39 14.14 0.43
C ASP A 278 21.17 15.36 0.94
N ASP A 279 21.41 16.34 0.08
CA ASP A 279 22.22 17.52 0.36
C ASP A 279 21.77 18.76 -0.43
N ASP A 280 22.28 19.91 0.00
CA ASP A 280 21.93 21.22 -0.55
C ASP A 280 22.40 21.37 -2.00
N SER A 281 23.50 20.71 -2.38
CA SER A 281 24.07 20.79 -3.74
C SER A 281 23.16 20.14 -4.78
N GLN A 282 22.39 19.11 -4.38
CA GLN A 282 21.37 18.49 -5.23
C GLN A 282 20.23 19.48 -5.54
N LEU A 283 19.76 20.20 -4.51
CA LEU A 283 18.71 21.22 -4.67
C LEU A 283 19.21 22.43 -5.48
N ASP A 284 20.46 22.85 -5.28
CA ASP A 284 21.09 23.91 -6.07
C ASP A 284 21.21 23.50 -7.55
N SER A 285 21.65 22.27 -7.81
CA SER A 285 21.79 21.73 -9.17
C SER A 285 20.44 21.60 -9.88
N LEU A 286 19.40 21.18 -9.15
CA LEU A 286 18.01 21.16 -9.64
C LEU A 286 17.55 22.57 -10.00
N THR A 287 17.73 23.53 -9.09
CA THR A 287 17.31 24.91 -9.32
C THR A 287 18.04 25.51 -10.53
N ALA A 288 19.35 25.28 -10.65
CA ALA A 288 20.15 25.73 -11.78
C ALA A 288 19.65 25.14 -13.12
N MET A 289 19.28 23.86 -13.14
CA MET A 289 18.72 23.18 -14.31
C MET A 289 17.37 23.77 -14.75
N LEU A 290 16.56 24.26 -13.81
CA LEU A 290 15.24 24.83 -14.09
C LEU A 290 15.30 26.31 -14.52
N LYS A 291 16.40 27.03 -14.26
CA LYS A 291 16.58 28.46 -14.56
C LYS A 291 17.20 28.76 -15.94
N VAL A 292 17.18 27.83 -16.88
CA VAL A 292 17.98 27.91 -18.12
C VAL A 292 17.28 28.58 -19.31
N GLY A 293 15.95 28.75 -19.24
CA GLY A 293 15.14 29.31 -20.33
C GLY A 293 15.09 30.83 -20.34
N LYS A 294 15.77 31.48 -21.28
CA LYS A 294 15.73 32.95 -21.40
C LYS A 294 14.29 33.43 -21.69
N GLY A 295 13.84 34.45 -20.97
CA GLY A 295 12.48 35.01 -21.12
C GLY A 295 11.36 34.05 -20.72
N SER A 296 11.70 32.95 -20.03
CA SER A 296 10.70 32.01 -19.52
C SER A 296 10.20 32.43 -18.14
N LYS A 297 8.98 32.01 -17.82
CA LYS A 297 8.43 32.06 -16.47
C LYS A 297 8.18 30.65 -16.00
N VAL A 298 8.99 30.16 -15.08
CA VAL A 298 8.92 28.80 -14.54
C VAL A 298 8.34 28.84 -13.13
N VAL A 299 7.24 28.15 -12.91
CA VAL A 299 6.64 27.95 -11.58
C VAL A 299 6.89 26.50 -11.20
N VAL A 300 7.57 26.28 -10.09
CA VAL A 300 7.87 24.96 -9.54
C VAL A 300 7.07 24.77 -8.26
N ILE A 301 6.27 23.71 -8.21
CA ILE A 301 5.59 23.28 -6.99
C ILE A 301 6.17 21.92 -6.61
N ALA A 302 6.90 21.89 -5.51
CA ALA A 302 7.43 20.65 -4.95
C ALA A 302 6.51 20.14 -3.83
N THR A 303 6.26 18.84 -3.75
CA THR A 303 5.66 18.23 -2.56
C THR A 303 6.74 17.44 -1.83
N THR A 304 6.80 17.51 -0.50
CA THR A 304 7.76 16.71 0.27
C THR A 304 7.24 16.40 1.67
N ARG A 305 7.76 15.35 2.30
CA ARG A 305 7.50 15.05 3.72
C ARG A 305 8.49 15.75 4.64
N ASN A 306 9.60 16.24 4.09
CA ASN A 306 10.70 16.82 4.84
C ASN A 306 10.60 18.34 4.83
N GLU A 307 10.32 18.92 5.99
CA GLU A 307 10.24 20.38 6.18
C GLU A 307 11.57 21.09 5.88
N GLU A 308 12.71 20.45 6.16
CA GLU A 308 14.01 21.02 5.87
C GLU A 308 14.27 21.13 4.37
N ILE A 309 13.90 20.10 3.60
CA ILE A 309 13.97 20.13 2.13
C ILE A 309 13.07 21.24 1.59
N ALA A 310 11.84 21.37 2.12
CA ALA A 310 10.91 22.42 1.71
C ALA A 310 11.47 23.82 1.98
N ARG A 311 12.04 24.05 3.17
CA ARG A 311 12.67 25.32 3.53
C ARG A 311 13.87 25.64 2.64
N LYS A 312 14.73 24.65 2.38
CA LYS A 312 15.93 24.81 1.56
C LYS A 312 15.56 25.14 0.11
N ILE A 313 14.70 24.36 -0.54
CA ILE A 313 14.36 24.60 -1.94
C ILE A 313 13.62 25.93 -2.14
N SER A 314 12.79 26.34 -1.18
CA SER A 314 12.14 27.66 -1.18
C SER A 314 13.12 28.83 -0.93
N ALA A 315 14.28 28.59 -0.30
CA ALA A 315 15.26 29.63 0.02
C ALA A 315 16.28 29.94 -1.10
N ILE A 316 16.48 29.01 -2.05
CA ILE A 316 17.50 29.12 -3.12
C ILE A 316 17.27 30.34 -4.05
N HIS A 317 16.08 30.96 -4.03
CA HIS A 317 15.75 32.14 -4.84
C HIS A 317 16.38 33.48 -4.40
N THR A 318 17.22 33.49 -3.37
CA THR A 318 17.65 34.73 -2.72
C THR A 318 18.96 35.33 -3.24
N GLN A 319 19.04 35.64 -4.54
CA GLN A 319 19.98 36.69 -4.99
C GLN A 319 19.31 38.06 -5.14
N THR A 320 17.99 38.12 -5.26
CA THR A 320 17.21 39.38 -5.23
C THR A 320 16.32 39.40 -4.00
N LYS A 321 16.63 40.30 -3.07
CA LYS A 321 16.18 40.38 -1.67
C LYS A 321 14.68 40.66 -1.44
N ILE A 322 13.81 40.45 -2.42
CA ILE A 322 12.47 41.09 -2.44
C ILE A 322 11.31 40.10 -2.21
N SER A 323 11.38 38.80 -2.52
CA SER A 323 10.24 37.90 -2.28
C SER A 323 10.63 36.41 -2.15
N THR A 324 10.97 35.95 -0.94
CA THR A 324 10.97 34.51 -0.66
C THR A 324 9.54 34.05 -0.35
N ILE A 325 9.03 33.12 -1.15
CA ILE A 325 7.77 32.44 -0.85
C ILE A 325 8.06 31.38 0.24
N PRO A 326 7.47 31.50 1.44
CA PRO A 326 7.69 30.50 2.48
C PRO A 326 7.11 29.15 2.04
N PRO A 327 7.71 28.02 2.48
CA PRO A 327 7.13 26.72 2.25
C PRO A 327 5.72 26.64 2.87
N HIS A 328 4.80 25.98 2.17
CA HIS A 328 3.42 25.81 2.59
C HIS A 328 3.27 24.52 3.40
N GLU A 329 3.08 24.63 4.71
CA GLU A 329 2.68 23.50 5.53
C GLU A 329 1.21 23.14 5.27
N LEU A 330 0.97 21.92 4.77
CA LEU A 330 -0.37 21.47 4.48
C LEU A 330 -1.13 21.17 5.78
N ALA A 331 -2.18 21.95 6.04
CA ALA A 331 -3.04 21.77 7.21
C ALA A 331 -3.75 20.40 7.21
N SER A 332 -4.12 19.92 8.39
CA SER A 332 -5.02 18.78 8.54
C SER A 332 -6.45 19.15 8.12
N LEU A 333 -7.22 18.18 7.64
CA LEU A 333 -8.63 18.37 7.36
C LEU A 333 -9.42 18.54 8.67
N THR A 334 -10.61 19.14 8.59
CA THR A 334 -11.54 19.14 9.73
C THR A 334 -12.17 17.76 9.92
N ASP A 335 -12.67 17.48 11.11
CA ASP A 335 -13.37 16.23 11.40
C ASP A 335 -14.62 16.06 10.51
N GLU A 336 -15.30 17.15 10.18
CA GLU A 336 -16.44 17.17 9.26
C GLU A 336 -16.04 16.79 7.82
N MET A 337 -14.87 17.24 7.36
CA MET A 337 -14.34 16.86 6.05
C MET A 337 -13.93 15.39 6.03
N CYS A 338 -13.29 14.90 7.10
CA CYS A 338 -13.02 13.47 7.28
C CYS A 338 -14.31 12.66 7.28
N TRP A 339 -15.36 13.14 7.95
CA TRP A 339 -16.66 12.50 7.96
C TRP A 339 -17.28 12.45 6.56
N THR A 340 -17.20 13.56 5.82
CA THR A 340 -17.68 13.63 4.42
C THR A 340 -16.98 12.60 3.53
N ILE A 341 -15.66 12.45 3.68
CA ILE A 341 -14.88 11.43 2.95
C ILE A 341 -15.37 10.02 3.33
N ILE A 342 -15.56 9.73 4.61
CA ILE A 342 -16.04 8.42 5.08
C ILE A 342 -17.42 8.13 4.49
N LYS A 343 -18.37 9.08 4.58
CA LYS A 343 -19.73 8.92 4.02
C LYS A 343 -19.70 8.57 2.53
N GLN A 344 -18.89 9.29 1.76
CA GLN A 344 -18.76 9.06 0.32
C GLN A 344 -18.18 7.67 0.05
N LYS A 345 -17.13 7.29 0.79
CA LYS A 345 -16.41 6.02 0.58
C LYS A 345 -17.12 4.80 1.14
N SER A 346 -18.03 4.97 2.10
CA SER A 346 -18.81 3.87 2.68
C SER A 346 -20.20 3.70 2.04
N GLY A 347 -20.54 4.51 1.03
CA GLY A 347 -21.88 4.52 0.44
C GLY A 347 -23.00 4.81 1.45
N LEU A 348 -22.73 5.62 2.50
CA LEU A 348 -23.66 5.76 3.62
C LEU A 348 -25.03 6.30 3.18
N GLU A 349 -25.05 7.24 2.24
CA GLU A 349 -26.29 7.91 1.81
C GLU A 349 -27.31 6.96 1.18
N SER A 350 -26.85 5.83 0.63
CA SER A 350 -27.70 4.78 0.06
C SER A 350 -28.20 3.74 1.08
N ARG A 351 -27.86 3.87 2.37
CA ARG A 351 -28.24 2.91 3.40
C ARG A 351 -29.50 3.31 4.15
N ASP A 352 -30.34 2.32 4.45
CA ASP A 352 -31.56 2.50 5.25
C ASP A 352 -31.27 2.85 6.72
N ASP A 353 -30.15 2.38 7.27
CA ASP A 353 -29.74 2.58 8.67
C ASP A 353 -28.85 3.81 8.89
N LYS A 354 -28.73 4.71 7.90
CA LYS A 354 -27.79 5.83 7.91
C LYS A 354 -27.89 6.74 9.13
N GLU A 355 -29.09 7.03 9.62
CA GLU A 355 -29.30 7.91 10.78
C GLU A 355 -28.77 7.26 12.07
N GLN A 356 -28.83 5.94 12.18
CA GLN A 356 -28.28 5.22 13.33
C GLN A 356 -26.75 5.17 13.31
N LEU A 357 -26.16 5.18 12.12
CA LEU A 357 -24.71 5.09 11.91
C LEU A 357 -24.01 6.45 12.01
N LYS A 358 -24.75 7.56 11.85
CA LYS A 358 -24.22 8.92 11.79
C LYS A 358 -23.29 9.26 12.96
N ASP A 359 -23.79 9.13 14.19
CA ASP A 359 -23.02 9.46 15.40
C ASP A 359 -21.76 8.60 15.55
N ILE A 360 -21.84 7.33 15.13
CA ILE A 360 -20.69 6.42 15.18
C ILE A 360 -19.65 6.84 14.13
N GLY A 361 -20.10 7.18 12.93
CA GLY A 361 -19.26 7.65 11.84
C GLY A 361 -18.53 8.96 12.14
N GLU A 362 -19.24 9.93 12.72
CA GLU A 362 -18.63 11.18 13.20
C GLU A 362 -17.56 10.90 14.26
N ALA A 363 -17.82 9.99 15.20
CA ALA A 363 -16.82 9.59 16.19
C ALA A 363 -15.59 8.88 15.58
N ILE A 364 -15.77 8.12 14.48
CA ILE A 364 -14.67 7.54 13.71
C ILE A 364 -13.89 8.63 12.95
N ALA A 365 -14.57 9.63 12.41
CA ALA A 365 -13.92 10.75 11.72
C ALA A 365 -12.98 11.53 12.66
N VAL A 366 -13.41 11.79 13.90
CA VAL A 366 -12.56 12.41 14.93
C VAL A 366 -11.30 11.59 15.21
N LYS A 367 -11.39 10.25 15.15
CA LYS A 367 -10.22 9.36 15.33
C LYS A 367 -9.23 9.43 14.16
N CYS A 368 -9.70 9.75 12.95
CA CYS A 368 -8.84 10.00 11.79
C CYS A 368 -7.98 11.26 11.96
N GLY A 369 -8.42 12.20 12.81
CA GLY A 369 -7.64 13.36 13.23
C GLY A 369 -7.18 14.23 12.07
N GLY A 370 -8.06 14.46 11.10
CA GLY A 370 -7.81 15.31 9.93
C GLY A 370 -6.90 14.71 8.85
N VAL A 371 -6.51 13.44 8.96
CA VAL A 371 -5.68 12.79 7.93
C VAL A 371 -6.56 12.18 6.85
N ALA A 372 -6.45 12.71 5.63
CA ALA A 372 -7.26 12.31 4.48
C ALA A 372 -7.16 10.80 4.18
N LEU A 373 -5.94 10.25 4.14
CA LEU A 373 -5.72 8.83 3.89
C LEU A 373 -6.37 7.94 4.95
N ALA A 374 -6.38 8.37 6.21
CA ALA A 374 -7.01 7.60 7.29
C ALA A 374 -8.52 7.48 7.05
N ALA A 375 -9.18 8.60 6.74
CA ALA A 375 -10.60 8.63 6.39
C ALA A 375 -10.92 7.80 5.13
N GLN A 376 -10.07 7.90 4.10
CA GLN A 376 -10.24 7.15 2.84
C GLN A 376 -10.09 5.63 3.03
N SER A 377 -9.17 5.19 3.89
CA SER A 377 -8.96 3.75 4.13
C SER A 377 -10.13 3.11 4.90
N ILE A 378 -10.75 3.86 5.82
CA ILE A 378 -11.83 3.35 6.67
C ILE A 378 -13.17 3.29 5.94
N GLY A 379 -13.48 4.25 5.06
CA GLY A 379 -14.78 4.30 4.39
C GLY A 379 -15.22 2.97 3.72
N PRO A 380 -14.40 2.37 2.85
CA PRO A 380 -14.78 1.15 2.14
C PRO A 380 -15.03 -0.06 3.04
N ILE A 381 -14.25 -0.23 4.13
CA ILE A 381 -14.51 -1.35 5.05
C ILE A 381 -15.85 -1.22 5.76
N LEU A 382 -16.35 0.00 5.94
CA LEU A 382 -17.61 0.29 6.62
C LEU A 382 -18.84 0.04 5.73
N GLU A 383 -18.66 -0.01 4.40
CA GLU A 383 -19.73 -0.16 3.41
C GLU A 383 -20.61 -1.39 3.67
N THR A 384 -19.97 -2.54 3.95
CA THR A 384 -20.67 -3.81 4.16
C THR A 384 -20.92 -4.13 5.64
N MET A 385 -20.62 -3.21 6.55
CA MET A 385 -20.70 -3.46 7.99
C MET A 385 -22.07 -3.15 8.59
N THR A 386 -22.42 -3.89 9.63
CA THR A 386 -23.56 -3.64 10.51
C THR A 386 -23.25 -2.56 11.55
N TYR A 387 -24.30 -2.03 12.18
CA TYR A 387 -24.19 -1.10 13.32
C TYR A 387 -23.20 -1.57 14.42
N HIS A 388 -23.25 -2.85 14.81
CA HIS A 388 -22.34 -3.39 15.82
C HIS A 388 -20.89 -3.45 15.35
N GLN A 389 -20.65 -3.71 14.05
CA GLN A 389 -19.30 -3.70 13.48
C GLN A 389 -18.73 -2.29 13.39
N TRP A 390 -19.55 -1.28 13.05
CA TRP A 390 -19.16 0.13 13.13
C TRP A 390 -18.73 0.51 14.56
N LYS A 391 -19.47 0.07 15.59
CA LYS A 391 -19.06 0.24 16.99
C LYS A 391 -17.72 -0.43 17.28
N LYS A 392 -17.48 -1.66 16.80
CA LYS A 392 -16.20 -2.34 16.97
C LYS A 392 -15.04 -1.57 16.34
N VAL A 393 -15.22 -0.99 15.16
CA VAL A 393 -14.21 -0.13 14.52
C VAL A 393 -13.97 1.11 15.38
N ARG A 394 -15.02 1.81 15.81
CA ARG A 394 -14.91 2.99 16.67
C ARG A 394 -14.18 2.68 17.98
N ASP A 395 -14.56 1.60 18.66
CA ASP A 395 -14.11 1.29 20.03
C ASP A 395 -12.83 0.46 20.07
N SER A 396 -12.25 0.14 18.92
CA SER A 396 -11.03 -0.68 18.81
C SER A 396 -9.84 -0.09 19.57
N ASP A 397 -9.11 -0.95 20.27
CA ASP A 397 -7.86 -0.61 20.97
C ASP A 397 -6.72 -0.22 20.02
N ILE A 398 -6.82 -0.55 18.73
CA ILE A 398 -5.85 -0.13 17.69
C ILE A 398 -5.73 1.40 17.66
N TRP A 399 -6.82 2.12 17.92
CA TRP A 399 -6.78 3.58 18.03
C TRP A 399 -6.00 4.07 19.26
N LYS A 400 -6.03 3.34 20.38
CA LYS A 400 -5.38 3.74 21.65
C LYS A 400 -3.86 3.68 21.53
N VAL A 401 -3.34 2.63 20.88
CA VAL A 401 -1.89 2.48 20.61
C VAL A 401 -1.35 3.68 19.81
N SER A 402 -2.17 4.24 18.92
CA SER A 402 -1.80 5.38 18.09
C SER A 402 -1.81 6.75 18.79
N ALA A 403 -2.43 6.86 19.97
CA ALA A 403 -2.63 8.14 20.67
C ALA A 403 -1.53 8.49 21.70
N SER A 404 -0.54 7.61 21.90
CA SER A 404 0.48 7.70 22.96
C SER A 404 1.65 8.66 22.67
N SER A 405 1.76 9.21 21.45
CA SER A 405 2.82 10.17 21.11
C SER A 405 2.45 11.60 21.49
N LEU A 406 3.42 12.34 22.04
CA LEU A 406 3.29 13.77 22.34
C LEU A 406 3.57 14.65 21.12
N ASP A 407 4.33 14.15 20.13
CA ASP A 407 4.60 14.88 18.89
C ASP A 407 3.37 14.82 17.96
N PRO A 408 2.78 15.96 17.56
CA PRO A 408 1.67 16.00 16.60
C PRO A 408 1.96 15.29 15.28
N LYS A 409 3.21 15.38 14.77
CA LYS A 409 3.59 14.74 13.50
C LYS A 409 3.57 13.23 13.61
N ASP A 410 4.16 12.73 14.68
CA ASP A 410 4.24 11.33 15.01
C ASP A 410 2.85 10.74 15.33
N LYS A 411 1.99 11.52 16.01
CA LYS A 411 0.58 11.16 16.25
C LYS A 411 -0.22 11.00 14.95
N ALA A 412 -0.05 11.88 13.96
CA ALA A 412 -0.76 11.73 12.70
C ALA A 412 -0.25 10.53 11.88
N ALA A 413 1.06 10.27 11.87
CA ALA A 413 1.63 9.08 11.24
C ALA A 413 1.08 7.79 11.89
N ARG A 414 0.97 7.74 13.22
CA ARG A 414 0.37 6.61 13.93
C ARG A 414 -1.13 6.46 13.64
N ARG A 415 -1.88 7.54 13.43
CA ARG A 415 -3.29 7.47 12.99
C ARG A 415 -3.44 6.86 11.59
N VAL A 416 -2.54 7.18 10.67
CA VAL A 416 -2.48 6.51 9.35
C VAL A 416 -2.24 5.02 9.55
N LEU A 417 -1.26 4.64 10.36
CA LEU A 417 -0.99 3.23 10.61
C LEU A 417 -2.17 2.51 11.28
N ALA A 418 -2.83 3.14 12.25
CA ALA A 418 -4.00 2.58 12.93
C ALA A 418 -5.19 2.37 11.98
N SER A 419 -5.49 3.36 11.14
CA SER A 419 -6.56 3.27 10.15
C SER A 419 -6.28 2.19 9.10
N LEU A 420 -5.05 2.11 8.58
CA LEU A 420 -4.64 1.03 7.66
C LEU A 420 -4.69 -0.35 8.34
N ARG A 421 -4.25 -0.45 9.60
CA ARG A 421 -4.32 -1.70 10.37
C ARG A 421 -5.77 -2.15 10.56
N LEU A 422 -6.67 -1.26 10.95
CA LEU A 422 -8.11 -1.56 11.05
C LEU A 422 -8.68 -2.02 9.72
N SER A 423 -8.32 -1.30 8.66
CA SER A 423 -8.76 -1.61 7.30
C SER A 423 -8.32 -3.02 6.88
N TYR A 424 -7.09 -3.41 7.21
CA TYR A 424 -6.60 -4.78 7.01
C TYR A 424 -7.25 -5.81 7.96
N THR A 425 -7.44 -5.49 9.24
CA THR A 425 -8.07 -6.39 10.23
C THR A 425 -9.46 -6.81 9.79
N PHE A 426 -10.27 -5.85 9.33
CA PHE A 426 -11.65 -6.08 8.94
C PHE A 426 -11.84 -6.46 7.45
N MET A 427 -10.76 -6.48 6.67
CA MET A 427 -10.78 -6.92 5.28
C MET A 427 -11.18 -8.41 5.17
N PRO A 428 -12.00 -8.80 4.16
CA PRO A 428 -12.24 -10.20 3.84
C PRO A 428 -10.94 -11.00 3.64
N GLN A 429 -10.91 -12.24 4.11
CA GLN A 429 -9.69 -13.06 4.18
C GLN A 429 -8.98 -13.24 2.83
N TYR A 430 -9.74 -13.49 1.76
CA TYR A 430 -9.19 -13.65 0.41
C TYR A 430 -8.50 -12.37 -0.08
N LEU A 431 -9.03 -11.18 0.27
CA LEU A 431 -8.41 -9.90 -0.06
C LEU A 431 -7.15 -9.63 0.78
N LYS A 432 -7.06 -10.14 2.02
CA LYS A 432 -5.84 -10.00 2.83
C LYS A 432 -4.63 -10.66 2.17
N LEU A 433 -4.83 -11.83 1.57
CA LEU A 433 -3.78 -12.52 0.80
C LEU A 433 -3.39 -11.73 -0.45
N CYS A 434 -4.36 -11.25 -1.22
CA CYS A 434 -4.11 -10.39 -2.37
C CYS A 434 -3.35 -9.12 -1.98
N PHE A 435 -3.74 -8.47 -0.88
CA PHE A 435 -3.08 -7.28 -0.37
C PHE A 435 -1.66 -7.56 0.13
N ALA A 436 -1.47 -8.66 0.88
CA ALA A 436 -0.15 -9.07 1.33
C ALA A 436 0.79 -9.39 0.16
N TYR A 437 0.28 -9.98 -0.92
CA TYR A 437 1.05 -10.25 -2.14
C TYR A 437 1.64 -8.98 -2.76
N LEU A 438 0.97 -7.82 -2.62
CA LEU A 438 1.50 -6.56 -3.11
C LEU A 438 2.86 -6.18 -2.48
N SER A 439 3.21 -6.76 -1.32
CA SER A 439 4.49 -6.50 -0.66
C SER A 439 5.72 -7.09 -1.36
N ILE A 440 5.53 -8.02 -2.32
CA ILE A 440 6.66 -8.56 -3.10
C ILE A 440 7.18 -7.55 -4.11
N PHE A 441 6.33 -6.60 -4.50
CA PHE A 441 6.66 -5.62 -5.51
C PHE A 441 7.53 -4.53 -4.88
N PRO A 442 8.60 -4.09 -5.57
CA PRO A 442 9.37 -2.94 -5.13
C PRO A 442 8.45 -1.74 -4.90
N LYS A 443 8.69 -1.00 -3.81
CA LYS A 443 7.80 0.08 -3.42
C LYS A 443 7.63 1.08 -4.59
N GLY A 444 6.35 1.22 -4.95
CA GLY A 444 5.83 2.14 -5.94
C GLY A 444 6.02 1.78 -7.42
N CYS A 445 6.52 0.58 -7.74
CA CYS A 445 6.59 0.16 -9.13
C CYS A 445 5.19 0.19 -9.79
N LYS A 446 5.16 0.46 -11.10
CA LYS A 446 3.92 0.35 -11.87
C LYS A 446 3.55 -1.12 -12.00
N ILE A 447 2.44 -1.50 -11.36
CA ILE A 447 1.91 -2.85 -11.43
C ILE A 447 0.80 -2.84 -12.48
N SER A 448 0.98 -3.66 -13.52
CA SER A 448 -0.08 -3.92 -14.51
C SER A 448 -1.25 -4.61 -13.81
N LYS A 449 -2.42 -3.98 -13.85
CA LYS A 449 -3.64 -4.48 -13.21
C LYS A 449 -4.01 -5.88 -13.71
N ASP A 450 -3.98 -6.07 -15.02
CA ASP A 450 -4.37 -7.34 -15.62
C ASP A 450 -3.36 -8.43 -15.23
N ASP A 451 -2.06 -8.14 -15.27
CA ASP A 451 -1.03 -9.11 -14.85
C ASP A 451 -1.15 -9.47 -13.37
N LEU A 452 -1.43 -8.49 -12.51
CA LEU A 452 -1.66 -8.71 -11.08
C LEU A 452 -2.88 -9.60 -10.83
N ILE A 453 -3.98 -9.37 -11.56
CA ILE A 453 -5.17 -10.22 -11.47
C ILE A 453 -4.85 -11.63 -11.94
N HIS A 454 -4.14 -11.80 -13.07
CA HIS A 454 -3.71 -13.11 -13.54
C HIS A 454 -2.80 -13.80 -12.52
N GLN A 455 -1.91 -13.06 -11.86
CA GLN A 455 -1.08 -13.59 -10.78
C GLN A 455 -1.94 -14.05 -9.60
N TRP A 456 -2.90 -13.26 -9.12
CA TRP A 456 -3.79 -13.67 -8.03
C TRP A 456 -4.67 -14.88 -8.37
N ILE A 457 -5.22 -14.93 -9.59
CA ILE A 457 -5.97 -16.09 -10.09
C ILE A 457 -5.05 -17.31 -10.17
N SER A 458 -3.85 -17.13 -10.70
CA SER A 458 -2.85 -18.20 -10.81
C SER A 458 -2.33 -18.65 -9.46
N LEU A 459 -2.39 -17.81 -8.43
CA LEU A 459 -2.06 -18.09 -7.04
C LEU A 459 -3.28 -18.52 -6.22
N PHE A 460 -4.43 -18.78 -6.88
CA PHE A 460 -5.70 -19.23 -6.29
C PHE A 460 -6.03 -18.51 -4.96
N PHE A 461 -5.74 -17.22 -4.83
CA PHE A 461 -6.18 -16.43 -3.66
C PHE A 461 -7.71 -16.26 -3.60
N TYR A 462 -8.44 -16.86 -4.54
CA TYR A 462 -9.88 -16.88 -4.67
C TYR A 462 -10.40 -18.33 -4.65
N TRP A 463 -11.14 -18.70 -3.60
CA TRP A 463 -12.00 -19.88 -3.62
C TRP A 463 -13.40 -19.51 -3.11
N GLY A 464 -14.35 -19.46 -4.04
CA GLY A 464 -15.76 -19.24 -3.79
C GLY A 464 -16.55 -19.91 -4.90
N ASN A 465 -17.45 -20.80 -4.52
CA ASN A 465 -18.27 -21.63 -5.41
C ASN A 465 -19.32 -20.76 -6.13
N THR A 466 -18.91 -19.93 -7.09
CA THR A 466 -19.83 -19.24 -8.00
C THR A 466 -19.26 -19.23 -9.41
N ASN A 467 -20.13 -19.62 -10.34
CA ASN A 467 -19.85 -19.81 -11.75
C ASN A 467 -18.97 -18.72 -12.37
N VAL A 468 -18.16 -19.16 -13.34
CA VAL A 468 -17.27 -18.39 -14.24
C VAL A 468 -17.99 -17.22 -14.96
N HIS A 469 -19.31 -17.10 -14.85
CA HIS A 469 -20.11 -15.99 -15.34
C HIS A 469 -20.13 -14.73 -14.44
N CYS A 470 -19.56 -14.76 -13.23
CA CYS A 470 -19.52 -13.60 -12.33
C CYS A 470 -18.30 -12.68 -12.50
N LEU A 471 -17.36 -12.99 -13.41
CA LEU A 471 -16.19 -12.14 -13.71
C LEU A 471 -16.58 -10.71 -14.14
N GLY A 472 -17.73 -10.55 -14.79
CA GLY A 472 -18.25 -9.24 -15.21
C GLY A 472 -18.75 -8.38 -14.05
N ALA A 473 -19.53 -8.95 -13.11
CA ALA A 473 -20.07 -8.23 -11.96
C ALA A 473 -19.02 -7.97 -10.86
N TRP A 474 -17.98 -8.79 -10.79
CA TRP A 474 -16.86 -8.62 -9.86
C TRP A 474 -15.97 -7.42 -10.22
N ARG A 475 -15.89 -7.08 -11.52
CA ARG A 475 -15.17 -5.91 -12.06
C ARG A 475 -15.73 -4.58 -11.57
N ASP A 476 -16.99 -4.54 -11.14
CA ASP A 476 -17.70 -3.30 -10.81
C ASP A 476 -17.97 -3.13 -9.31
N VAL A 477 -18.18 -4.21 -8.54
CA VAL A 477 -18.63 -4.13 -7.13
C VAL A 477 -17.48 -4.11 -6.11
N HIS A 478 -16.36 -4.80 -6.37
CA HIS A 478 -15.22 -4.86 -5.44
C HIS A 478 -14.02 -4.03 -5.87
N TYR A 479 -14.12 -3.43 -7.06
CA TYR A 479 -13.14 -2.54 -7.66
C TYR A 479 -12.97 -1.24 -6.85
N THR A 480 -14.08 -0.68 -6.36
CA THR A 480 -14.12 0.53 -5.53
C THR A 480 -13.45 0.35 -4.16
N ALA A 481 -13.53 -0.85 -3.59
CA ALA A 481 -12.91 -1.17 -2.31
C ALA A 481 -11.39 -1.32 -2.43
N PHE A 482 -10.88 -1.83 -3.57
CA PHE A 482 -9.45 -2.05 -3.80
C PHE A 482 -8.71 -0.77 -4.27
N GLU A 483 -9.36 0.13 -5.01
CA GLU A 483 -8.84 1.47 -5.34
C GLU A 483 -8.57 2.34 -4.09
N ALA A 484 -9.16 2.02 -2.95
CA ALA A 484 -8.90 2.76 -1.70
C ALA A 484 -7.59 2.33 -0.98
N PHE A 485 -7.00 1.19 -1.35
CA PHE A 485 -5.80 0.64 -0.70
C PHE A 485 -4.53 0.74 -1.54
N LEU A 486 -4.65 1.03 -2.83
CA LEU A 486 -3.52 1.25 -3.73
C LEU A 486 -3.38 2.76 -3.98
N PRO A 487 -2.23 3.38 -3.63
CA PRO A 487 -2.01 4.82 -3.71
C PRO A 487 -1.79 5.36 -5.13
#